data_AF-A0AAJ6JMD3-F1
#
_entry.id   AF-A0AAJ6JMD3-F1
#
_cell.length_a   1.000
_cell.length_b   1.000
_cell.length_c   1.000
_cell.angle_alpha   90.00
_cell.angle_beta   90.00
_cell.angle_gamma   90.00
#
_symmetry.space_group_name_H-M   'P 1'
#
loop_
_entity.id
_entity.type
_entity.pdbx_description
1 polymer ?
#
loop_
_entity_poly.entity_id
_entity_poly.type
_entity_poly.pdbx_seq_one_letter_code
_entity_poly.pdbx_strand_id
1 'polypeptide(L)'
;MAQALTRLNIKSSERNAARKAADFLDRTAMLGHGGLFAITADGKTLTEELPRSLLAAMKGILAVLSETGEAVVLNPELEISAEKAAELLGMSRPLVYQRMDSGKLPFRLVGTHRRIRINDVMILKKFEERRRGFAEALTADAEKGKSAGRAKRSKKSIQRSSNLPRRPSDIDQLVLGTTNAPYRRTMNAADLVARITSRDWHDWIAHVVTFFTEVRPELVLEFARFHAIPIQDLATSYRSMKSATGEANPALEIALEQLA
;
A
#
# COMPACT_ATOMS: atom_id res chain seq x y z
N MET A 1 -6.45 -7.41 -31.56
CA MET A 1 -5.17 -7.99 -31.10
C MET A 1 -4.85 -7.48 -29.71
N ALA A 2 -4.76 -8.40 -28.75
CA ALA A 2 -3.97 -8.36 -27.51
C ALA A 2 -4.47 -9.56 -26.69
N GLN A 3 -3.67 -10.60 -26.51
CA GLN A 3 -4.01 -11.71 -25.62
C GLN A 3 -4.08 -11.14 -24.19
N ALA A 4 -5.30 -10.83 -23.75
CA ALA A 4 -5.57 -9.98 -22.59
C ALA A 4 -5.40 -10.69 -21.24
N LEU A 5 -5.31 -12.03 -21.24
CA LEU A 5 -5.36 -12.85 -20.04
C LEU A 5 -4.71 -14.20 -20.34
N THR A 6 -3.63 -14.55 -19.66
CA THR A 6 -3.04 -15.88 -19.79
C THR A 6 -3.60 -16.76 -18.68
N ARG A 7 -4.38 -17.78 -19.07
CA ARG A 7 -4.84 -18.82 -18.15
C ARG A 7 -3.86 -19.97 -18.16
N LEU A 8 -3.40 -20.35 -16.97
CA LEU A 8 -2.60 -21.53 -16.72
C LEU A 8 -3.49 -22.53 -16.01
N ASN A 9 -3.61 -23.74 -16.55
CA ASN A 9 -4.41 -24.81 -15.97
C ASN A 9 -3.56 -26.07 -15.84
N ILE A 10 -3.71 -26.76 -14.72
CA ILE A 10 -3.08 -28.06 -14.49
C ILE A 10 -4.12 -29.10 -14.13
N LYS A 11 -3.84 -30.37 -14.46
CA LYS A 11 -4.72 -31.47 -14.08
C LYS A 11 -4.70 -31.67 -12.57
N SER A 12 -5.78 -32.23 -12.01
CA SER A 12 -5.85 -32.55 -10.58
C SER A 12 -4.71 -33.46 -10.12
N SER A 13 -4.25 -34.38 -11.00
CA SER A 13 -3.09 -35.25 -10.75
C SER A 13 -1.76 -34.49 -10.59
N GLU A 14 -1.65 -33.31 -11.19
CA GLU A 14 -0.43 -32.48 -11.19
C GLU A 14 -0.39 -31.51 -10.01
N ARG A 15 -1.51 -31.31 -9.30
CA ARG A 15 -1.59 -30.38 -8.16
C ARG A 15 -0.62 -30.72 -7.04
N ASN A 16 -0.44 -32.01 -6.75
CA ASN A 16 0.53 -32.45 -5.73
C ASN A 16 1.98 -32.15 -6.15
N ALA A 17 2.30 -32.28 -7.45
CA ALA A 17 3.60 -31.90 -7.97
C ALA A 17 3.82 -30.39 -7.89
N ALA A 18 2.81 -29.58 -8.23
CA ALA A 18 2.85 -28.13 -8.08
C ALA A 18 3.07 -27.70 -6.62
N ARG A 19 2.38 -28.34 -5.67
CA ARG A 19 2.57 -28.10 -4.23
C ARG A 19 4.00 -28.41 -3.78
N LYS A 20 4.51 -29.60 -4.13
CA LYS A 20 5.88 -30.00 -3.79
C LYS A 20 6.92 -29.04 -4.38
N ALA A 21 6.71 -28.59 -5.61
CA ALA A 21 7.59 -27.62 -6.26
C ALA A 21 7.54 -26.24 -5.58
N ALA A 22 6.35 -25.76 -5.20
CA ALA A 22 6.21 -24.54 -4.41
C ALA A 22 6.93 -24.65 -3.05
N ASP A 23 6.71 -25.74 -2.31
CA ASP A 23 7.36 -26.01 -1.02
C ASP A 23 8.89 -26.12 -1.16
N PHE A 24 9.38 -26.66 -2.28
CA PHE A 24 10.80 -26.71 -2.58
C PHE A 24 11.37 -25.30 -2.75
N LEU A 25 10.68 -24.43 -3.50
CA LEU A 25 11.07 -23.04 -3.70
C LEU A 25 10.98 -22.19 -2.42
N ASP A 26 10.18 -22.59 -1.42
CA ASP A 26 10.19 -21.97 -0.09
C ASP A 26 11.49 -22.22 0.65
N ARG A 27 12.02 -23.44 0.55
CA ARG A 27 13.25 -23.85 1.23
C ARG A 27 14.50 -23.24 0.60
N THR A 28 14.42 -22.82 -0.66
CA THR A 28 15.51 -22.13 -1.37
C THR A 28 15.58 -20.63 -1.10
N ALA A 29 14.76 -20.08 -0.19
CA ALA A 29 14.78 -18.66 0.20
C ALA A 29 16.14 -18.16 0.76
N MET A 30 17.05 -19.08 1.09
CA MET A 30 18.44 -18.82 1.54
C MET A 30 19.45 -18.73 0.39
N LEU A 31 19.07 -19.04 -0.86
CA LEU A 31 19.97 -19.01 -2.01
C LEU A 31 20.00 -17.60 -2.65
N GLY A 32 21.18 -17.16 -3.08
CA GLY A 32 21.34 -15.91 -3.84
C GLY A 32 20.75 -15.99 -5.26
N HIS A 33 20.89 -17.16 -5.88
CA HIS A 33 20.40 -17.54 -7.21
C HIS A 33 20.12 -19.05 -7.21
N GLY A 34 19.20 -19.51 -8.05
CA GLY A 34 18.88 -20.93 -8.24
C GLY A 34 18.80 -21.27 -9.72
N GLY A 35 18.82 -22.56 -10.07
CA GLY A 35 18.78 -23.00 -11.47
C GLY A 35 17.47 -23.70 -11.82
N LEU A 36 16.97 -23.49 -13.03
CA LEU A 36 16.03 -24.41 -13.66
C LEU A 36 16.85 -25.48 -14.38
N PHE A 37 16.52 -26.74 -14.17
CA PHE A 37 17.01 -27.82 -15.03
C PHE A 37 15.86 -28.48 -15.76
N ALA A 38 16.10 -28.84 -17.02
CA ALA A 38 15.20 -29.63 -17.84
C ALA A 38 15.98 -30.80 -18.45
N ILE A 39 15.32 -31.95 -18.58
CA ILE A 39 15.89 -33.10 -19.28
C ILE A 39 15.19 -33.20 -20.63
N THR A 40 15.96 -33.14 -21.71
CA THR A 40 15.46 -33.27 -23.08
C THR A 40 15.12 -34.73 -23.40
N ALA A 41 14.41 -34.95 -24.49
CA ALA A 41 14.05 -36.31 -24.93
C ALA A 41 15.28 -37.19 -25.24
N ASP A 42 16.41 -36.60 -25.63
CA ASP A 42 17.71 -37.28 -25.84
C ASP A 42 18.55 -37.41 -24.55
N GLY A 43 17.97 -37.10 -23.38
CA GLY A 43 18.60 -37.30 -22.08
C GLY A 43 19.62 -36.21 -21.68
N LYS A 44 19.75 -35.13 -22.47
CA LYS A 44 20.61 -34.00 -22.11
C LYS A 44 19.96 -33.16 -21.03
N THR A 45 20.77 -32.71 -20.09
CA THR A 45 20.33 -31.74 -19.08
C THR A 45 20.60 -30.33 -19.60
N LEU A 46 19.55 -29.53 -19.70
CA LEU A 46 19.62 -28.08 -19.90
C LEU A 46 19.52 -27.42 -18.54
N THR A 47 20.42 -26.49 -18.23
CA THR A 47 20.43 -25.76 -16.97
C THR A 47 20.52 -24.26 -17.23
N GLU A 48 19.66 -23.48 -16.60
CA GLU A 48 19.64 -22.02 -16.69
C GLU A 48 19.58 -21.40 -15.30
N GLU A 49 20.42 -20.39 -15.06
CA GLU A 49 20.38 -19.64 -13.81
C GLU A 49 19.22 -18.65 -13.79
N LEU A 50 18.48 -18.63 -12.68
CA LEU A 50 17.35 -17.76 -12.47
C LEU A 50 17.61 -16.83 -11.28
N PRO A 51 17.43 -15.51 -11.46
CA PRO A 51 17.39 -14.56 -10.36
C PRO A 51 16.32 -14.92 -9.34
N ARG A 52 16.57 -14.57 -8.08
CA ARG A 52 15.65 -14.81 -6.96
C ARG A 52 14.22 -14.28 -7.19
N SER A 53 14.08 -13.16 -7.89
CA SER A 53 12.77 -12.58 -8.22
C SER A 53 11.93 -13.49 -9.12
N LEU A 54 12.54 -14.18 -10.08
CA LEU A 54 11.83 -15.12 -10.96
C LEU A 54 11.45 -16.40 -10.19
N LEU A 55 12.32 -16.91 -9.34
CA LEU A 55 12.02 -18.05 -8.48
C LEU A 55 10.84 -17.76 -7.54
N ALA A 56 10.80 -16.56 -6.97
CA ALA A 56 9.67 -16.11 -6.14
C ALA A 56 8.36 -15.99 -6.94
N ALA A 57 8.42 -15.49 -8.18
CA ALA A 57 7.25 -15.43 -9.07
C ALA A 57 6.74 -16.84 -9.43
N MET A 58 7.64 -17.76 -9.78
CA MET A 58 7.30 -19.16 -10.08
C MET A 58 6.64 -19.84 -8.88
N LYS A 59 7.20 -19.65 -7.67
CA LYS A 59 6.59 -20.14 -6.43
C LYS A 59 5.15 -19.64 -6.29
N GLY A 60 4.91 -18.35 -6.47
CA GLY A 60 3.57 -17.76 -6.35
C GLY A 60 2.57 -18.39 -7.31
N ILE A 61 2.96 -18.58 -8.57
CA ILE A 61 2.12 -19.24 -9.58
C ILE A 61 1.85 -20.71 -9.19
N LEU A 62 2.87 -21.45 -8.80
CA LEU A 62 2.75 -22.87 -8.41
C LEU A 62 1.87 -23.05 -7.18
N ALA A 63 1.94 -22.14 -6.20
CA ALA A 63 1.08 -22.16 -5.02
C ALA A 63 -0.40 -22.02 -5.42
N VAL A 64 -0.73 -21.01 -6.23
CA VAL A 64 -2.10 -20.79 -6.73
C VAL A 64 -2.61 -21.99 -7.54
N LEU A 65 -1.78 -22.52 -8.44
CA LEU A 65 -2.12 -23.71 -9.23
C LEU A 65 -2.34 -24.95 -8.35
N SER A 66 -1.58 -25.10 -7.27
CA SER A 66 -1.71 -26.25 -6.37
C SER A 66 -3.04 -26.24 -5.61
N GLU A 67 -3.54 -25.06 -5.26
CA GLU A 67 -4.78 -24.89 -4.49
C GLU A 67 -6.02 -25.01 -5.39
N THR A 68 -6.03 -24.27 -6.50
CA THR A 68 -7.23 -24.09 -7.33
C THR A 68 -7.21 -24.91 -8.62
N GLY A 69 -6.03 -25.29 -9.11
CA GLY A 69 -5.83 -25.88 -10.43
C GLY A 69 -5.79 -24.86 -11.58
N GLU A 70 -6.05 -23.58 -11.30
CA GLU A 70 -6.09 -22.51 -12.29
C GLU A 70 -5.32 -21.27 -11.78
N ALA A 71 -4.48 -20.69 -12.62
CA ALA A 71 -3.84 -19.41 -12.34
C ALA A 71 -4.06 -18.46 -13.50
N VAL A 72 -4.29 -17.20 -13.18
CA VAL A 72 -4.54 -16.15 -14.17
C VAL A 72 -3.44 -15.11 -14.09
N VAL A 73 -2.72 -14.90 -15.19
CA VAL A 73 -1.75 -13.82 -15.35
C VAL A 73 -2.44 -12.69 -16.12
N LEU A 74 -2.52 -11.53 -15.49
CA LEU A 74 -3.17 -10.33 -16.02
C LEU A 74 -2.12 -9.37 -16.58
N ASN A 75 -2.39 -8.81 -17.75
CA ASN A 75 -1.58 -7.70 -18.25
C ASN A 75 -1.87 -6.44 -17.41
N PRO A 76 -0.87 -5.81 -16.78
CA PRO A 76 -1.08 -4.64 -15.92
C PRO A 76 -1.70 -3.44 -16.65
N GLU A 77 -1.48 -3.30 -17.96
CA GLU A 77 -2.02 -2.19 -18.76
C GLU A 77 -3.44 -2.44 -19.28
N LEU A 78 -4.00 -3.63 -19.06
CA LEU A 78 -5.38 -3.92 -19.45
C LEU A 78 -6.34 -3.07 -18.61
N GLU A 79 -7.37 -2.53 -19.26
CA GLU A 79 -8.44 -1.81 -18.59
C GLU A 79 -9.61 -2.75 -18.24
N ILE A 80 -10.10 -2.62 -17.00
CA ILE A 80 -11.24 -3.37 -16.45
C ILE A 80 -12.38 -2.43 -16.03
N SER A 81 -13.57 -2.98 -15.77
CA SER A 81 -14.70 -2.21 -15.24
C SER A 81 -14.52 -1.88 -13.76
N ALA A 82 -15.23 -0.85 -13.29
CA ALA A 82 -15.34 -0.54 -11.87
C ALA A 82 -15.86 -1.73 -11.04
N GLU A 83 -16.75 -2.54 -11.61
CA GLU A 83 -17.25 -3.76 -10.95
C GLU A 83 -16.14 -4.78 -10.73
N LYS A 84 -15.32 -5.03 -11.76
CA LYS A 84 -14.21 -5.97 -11.63
C LYS A 84 -13.12 -5.44 -10.69
N ALA A 85 -12.90 -4.12 -10.68
CA ALA A 85 -12.00 -3.48 -9.73
C ALA A 85 -12.49 -3.67 -8.29
N ALA A 86 -13.80 -3.54 -8.03
CA ALA A 86 -14.40 -3.77 -6.72
C ALA A 86 -14.16 -5.19 -6.21
N GLU A 87 -14.36 -6.20 -7.08
CA GLU A 87 -14.03 -7.59 -6.76
C GLU A 87 -12.55 -7.78 -6.40
N LEU A 88 -11.63 -7.22 -7.21
CA LEU A 88 -10.20 -7.35 -6.97
C LEU A 88 -9.74 -6.67 -5.68
N LEU A 89 -10.32 -5.51 -5.36
CA LEU A 89 -10.04 -4.75 -4.14
C LEU A 89 -10.71 -5.33 -2.90
N GLY A 90 -11.70 -6.22 -3.05
CA GLY A 90 -12.53 -6.69 -1.94
C GLY A 90 -13.37 -5.57 -1.33
N MET A 91 -13.82 -4.61 -2.15
CA MET A 91 -14.58 -3.43 -1.73
C MET A 91 -15.96 -3.40 -2.37
N SER A 92 -16.89 -2.62 -1.79
CA SER A 92 -18.18 -2.36 -2.43
C SER A 92 -18.00 -1.44 -3.64
N ARG A 93 -18.86 -1.59 -4.66
CA ARG A 93 -18.83 -0.72 -5.86
C ARG A 93 -18.92 0.77 -5.52
N PRO A 94 -19.81 1.22 -4.60
CA PRO A 94 -19.86 2.64 -4.21
C PRO A 94 -18.53 3.16 -3.66
N LEU A 95 -17.79 2.34 -2.89
CA LEU A 95 -16.49 2.75 -2.36
C LEU A 95 -15.45 2.88 -3.47
N VAL A 96 -15.46 1.99 -4.47
CA VAL A 96 -14.61 2.14 -5.66
C VAL A 96 -14.94 3.43 -6.41
N TYR A 97 -16.23 3.73 -6.62
CA TYR A 97 -16.65 4.99 -7.22
C TYR A 97 -16.17 6.20 -6.41
N GLN A 98 -16.29 6.17 -5.08
CA GLN A 98 -15.77 7.22 -4.22
C GLN A 98 -14.25 7.41 -4.39
N ARG A 99 -13.47 6.33 -4.49
CA ARG A 99 -12.02 6.41 -4.74
C ARG A 99 -11.71 6.99 -6.13
N MET A 100 -12.55 6.73 -7.12
CA MET A 100 -12.41 7.31 -8.46
C MET A 100 -12.74 8.81 -8.45
N ASP A 101 -13.86 9.18 -7.81
CA ASP A 101 -14.33 10.56 -7.74
C ASP A 101 -13.38 11.43 -6.90
N SER A 102 -12.72 10.87 -5.88
CA SER A 102 -11.67 11.56 -5.12
C SER A 102 -10.28 11.51 -5.77
N GLY A 103 -10.15 10.94 -6.98
CA GLY A 103 -8.89 10.88 -7.72
C GLY A 103 -7.88 9.85 -7.21
N LYS A 104 -8.22 9.07 -6.18
CA LYS A 104 -7.39 8.00 -5.61
C LYS A 104 -7.29 6.77 -6.53
N LEU A 105 -8.25 6.59 -7.43
CA LEU A 105 -8.24 5.53 -8.45
C LEU A 105 -8.41 6.13 -9.85
N PRO A 106 -7.31 6.30 -10.61
CA PRO A 106 -7.37 6.80 -11.98
C PRO A 106 -8.28 5.96 -12.88
N PHE A 107 -9.03 6.61 -13.75
CA PHE A 107 -9.88 5.94 -14.72
C PHE A 107 -10.01 6.74 -16.01
N ARG A 108 -10.42 6.05 -17.07
CA ARG A 108 -10.74 6.63 -18.37
C ARG A 108 -12.21 6.39 -18.69
N LEU A 109 -12.85 7.36 -19.34
CA LEU A 109 -14.19 7.19 -19.87
C LEU A 109 -14.14 6.57 -21.26
N VAL A 110 -14.94 5.54 -21.48
CA VAL A 110 -15.18 4.92 -22.78
C VAL A 110 -16.68 4.90 -23.02
N GLY A 111 -17.15 5.90 -23.78
CA GLY A 111 -18.57 6.24 -23.81
C GLY A 111 -19.04 6.65 -22.42
N THR A 112 -20.07 5.98 -21.90
CA THR A 112 -20.62 6.20 -20.55
C THR A 112 -19.95 5.36 -19.46
N HIS A 113 -19.03 4.46 -19.82
CA HIS A 113 -18.44 3.51 -18.87
C HIS A 113 -17.07 3.95 -18.40
N ARG A 114 -16.81 3.79 -17.10
CA ARG A 114 -15.48 4.01 -16.51
C ARG A 114 -14.62 2.74 -16.66
N ARG A 115 -13.39 2.93 -17.13
CA ARG A 115 -12.39 1.89 -17.37
C ARG A 115 -11.14 2.18 -16.54
N ILE A 116 -10.64 1.18 -15.84
CA ILE A 116 -9.57 1.32 -14.84
C ILE A 116 -8.44 0.37 -15.21
N ARG A 117 -7.19 0.82 -15.25
CA ARG A 117 -6.07 -0.08 -15.51
C ARG A 117 -5.87 -1.04 -14.35
N ILE A 118 -5.58 -2.30 -14.63
CA ILE A 118 -5.31 -3.32 -13.60
C ILE A 118 -4.16 -2.87 -12.69
N ASN A 119 -3.11 -2.28 -13.26
CA ASN A 119 -1.99 -1.76 -12.48
C ASN A 119 -2.43 -0.79 -11.37
N ASP A 120 -3.32 0.16 -11.70
CA ASP A 120 -3.78 1.16 -10.75
C ASP A 120 -4.64 0.52 -9.65
N VAL A 121 -5.45 -0.48 -9.99
CA VAL A 121 -6.21 -1.28 -9.02
C VAL A 121 -5.26 -2.05 -8.08
N MET A 122 -4.20 -2.66 -8.60
CA MET A 122 -3.25 -3.42 -7.79
C MET A 122 -2.39 -2.53 -6.90
N ILE A 123 -2.06 -1.31 -7.34
CA ILE A 123 -1.38 -0.30 -6.50
C ILE A 123 -2.28 0.08 -5.32
N LEU A 124 -3.56 0.40 -5.58
CA LEU A 124 -4.51 0.75 -4.54
C LEU A 124 -4.73 -0.43 -3.57
N LYS A 125 -4.81 -1.67 -4.07
CA LYS A 125 -4.95 -2.87 -3.24
C LYS A 125 -3.80 -3.01 -2.24
N LYS A 126 -2.55 -2.94 -2.73
CA LYS A 126 -1.36 -3.02 -1.87
C LYS A 126 -1.30 -1.89 -0.84
N PHE A 127 -1.83 -0.73 -1.18
CA PHE A 127 -1.94 0.39 -0.25
C PHE A 127 -2.92 0.07 0.88
N GLU A 128 -4.14 -0.35 0.54
CA GLU A 128 -5.20 -0.67 1.51
C GLU A 128 -4.84 -1.88 2.39
N GLU A 129 -4.17 -2.90 1.84
CA GLU A 129 -3.65 -4.04 2.60
C GLU A 129 -2.59 -3.63 3.63
N ARG A 130 -1.64 -2.75 3.24
CA ARG A 130 -0.66 -2.20 4.19
C ARG A 130 -1.35 -1.44 5.30
N ARG A 131 -2.29 -0.56 4.96
CA ARG A 131 -3.08 0.22 5.93
C ARG A 131 -3.82 -0.69 6.92
N ARG A 132 -4.46 -1.75 6.43
CA ARG A 132 -5.15 -2.73 7.30
C ARG A 132 -4.17 -3.47 8.22
N GLY A 133 -3.04 -3.93 7.70
CA GLY A 133 -2.02 -4.60 8.50
C GLY A 133 -1.43 -3.72 9.62
N PHE A 134 -1.26 -2.42 9.37
CA PHE A 134 -0.85 -1.47 10.41
C PHE A 134 -1.95 -1.26 11.47
N ALA A 135 -3.22 -1.17 11.07
CA ALA A 135 -4.33 -1.04 12.00
C ALA A 135 -4.47 -2.28 12.90
N GLU A 136 -4.34 -3.48 12.33
CA GLU A 136 -4.38 -4.76 13.06
C GLU A 136 -3.24 -4.87 14.08
N ALA A 137 -2.03 -4.45 13.72
CA ALA A 137 -0.89 -4.41 14.63
C ALA A 137 -1.14 -3.48 15.84
N LEU A 138 -1.76 -2.31 15.62
CA LEU A 138 -2.12 -1.38 16.68
C LEU A 138 -3.20 -1.92 17.62
N THR A 139 -4.18 -2.66 17.09
CA THR A 139 -5.20 -3.32 17.91
C THR A 139 -4.64 -4.47 18.73
N ALA A 140 -3.70 -5.24 18.18
CA ALA A 140 -3.04 -6.33 18.90
C ALA A 140 -2.19 -5.84 20.09
N ASP A 141 -1.55 -4.68 19.95
CA ASP A 141 -0.82 -4.03 21.04
C ASP A 141 -1.77 -3.44 22.09
N ALA A 142 -2.94 -2.92 21.68
CA ALA A 142 -3.95 -2.40 22.58
C ALA A 142 -4.67 -3.50 23.39
N GLU A 143 -4.86 -4.71 22.83
CA GLU A 143 -5.46 -5.84 23.53
C GLU A 143 -4.51 -6.51 24.53
N LYS A 144 -3.20 -6.59 24.22
CA LYS A 144 -2.18 -7.01 25.19
C LYS A 144 -2.07 -6.06 26.39
N GLY A 145 -2.45 -4.79 26.23
CA GLY A 145 -2.51 -3.81 27.32
C GLY A 145 -3.70 -3.99 28.28
N LYS A 146 -4.78 -4.65 27.86
CA LYS A 146 -6.04 -4.75 28.65
C LYS A 146 -6.10 -5.98 29.56
N SER A 147 -5.35 -7.04 29.27
CA SER A 147 -5.36 -8.29 30.06
C SER A 147 -4.35 -8.30 31.23
N ALA A 148 -3.47 -7.30 31.35
CA ALA A 148 -2.47 -7.19 32.43
C ALA A 148 -2.86 -6.20 33.56
N GLY A 149 -4.11 -5.72 33.59
CA GLY A 149 -4.55 -4.63 34.45
C GLY A 149 -5.24 -5.01 35.77
N ARG A 150 -4.81 -6.06 36.49
CA ARG A 150 -5.30 -6.30 37.87
C ARG A 150 -4.29 -7.02 38.77
N ALA A 151 -3.06 -6.52 38.88
CA ALA A 151 -2.23 -6.80 40.05
C ALA A 151 -1.11 -5.76 40.23
N LYS A 152 -1.22 -5.02 41.33
CA LYS A 152 -0.13 -4.42 42.13
C LYS A 152 1.01 -3.70 41.39
N ARG A 153 0.92 -2.37 41.45
CA ARG A 153 1.99 -1.42 41.86
C ARG A 153 3.36 -2.06 42.13
N SER A 154 4.35 -1.72 41.31
CA SER A 154 5.65 -1.26 41.80
C SER A 154 6.40 -0.54 40.68
N LYS A 155 7.00 0.59 41.04
CA LYS A 155 7.89 1.41 40.21
C LYS A 155 8.90 0.54 39.48
N LYS A 156 9.17 0.86 38.20
CA LYS A 156 10.38 0.54 37.39
C LYS A 156 10.08 -0.16 36.05
N SER A 157 9.55 0.59 35.08
CA SER A 157 9.83 0.40 33.63
C SER A 157 8.92 1.28 32.77
N ILE A 158 9.00 2.61 32.94
CA ILE A 158 8.58 3.56 31.90
C ILE A 158 9.83 4.33 31.48
N GLN A 159 10.81 3.62 30.94
CA GLN A 159 11.91 4.20 30.16
C GLN A 159 12.36 3.11 29.19
N ARG A 160 12.52 3.48 27.91
CA ARG A 160 12.88 2.66 26.72
C ARG A 160 11.62 2.17 25.96
N SER A 161 10.94 3.04 25.21
CA SER A 161 11.33 3.26 23.79
C SER A 161 10.82 4.58 23.16
N SER A 162 10.71 5.69 23.91
CA SER A 162 10.17 6.95 23.36
C SER A 162 11.16 8.11 23.17
N ASN A 163 12.46 7.97 23.45
CA ASN A 163 13.38 9.13 23.48
C ASN A 163 14.64 8.94 22.60
N LEU A 164 14.49 9.07 21.29
CA LEU A 164 15.57 9.64 20.48
C LEU A 164 15.02 10.92 19.83
N PRO A 165 15.72 12.07 19.90
CA PRO A 165 15.32 13.24 19.12
C PRO A 165 15.31 12.84 17.64
N ARG A 166 14.13 12.79 17.04
CA ARG A 166 14.00 12.56 15.60
C ARG A 166 14.66 13.72 14.89
N ARG A 167 15.64 13.42 14.03
CA ARG A 167 16.25 14.48 13.23
C ARG A 167 15.20 14.99 12.24
N PRO A 168 15.34 16.24 11.79
CA PRO A 168 14.56 16.81 10.68
C PRO A 168 14.28 15.84 9.53
N SER A 169 15.35 15.20 9.07
CA SER A 169 15.34 14.24 7.97
C SER A 169 14.50 12.99 8.24
N ASP A 170 14.40 12.58 9.51
CA ASP A 170 13.67 11.38 9.89
C ASP A 170 12.16 11.65 9.87
N ILE A 171 11.73 12.87 10.24
CA ILE A 171 10.33 13.31 10.14
C ILE A 171 9.93 13.44 8.67
N ASP A 172 10.77 14.09 7.86
CA ASP A 172 10.51 14.26 6.42
C ASP A 172 10.38 12.92 5.70
N GLN A 173 11.26 11.95 5.99
CA GLN A 173 11.17 10.62 5.40
C GLN A 173 9.87 9.89 5.75
N LEU A 174 9.40 10.01 7.00
CA LEU A 174 8.15 9.38 7.42
C LEU A 174 6.93 10.05 6.78
N VAL A 175 6.90 11.38 6.75
CA VAL A 175 5.80 12.15 6.15
C VAL A 175 5.75 11.92 4.64
N LEU A 176 6.88 12.09 3.95
CA LEU A 176 6.96 11.93 2.50
C LEU A 176 6.85 10.47 2.06
N GLY A 177 7.27 9.52 2.89
CA GLY A 177 7.09 8.10 2.66
C GLY A 177 5.61 7.75 2.50
N THR A 178 4.76 8.26 3.40
CA THR A 178 3.30 8.09 3.29
C THR A 178 2.72 8.95 2.17
N THR A 179 3.12 10.22 2.09
CA THR A 179 2.58 11.20 1.12
C THR A 179 2.84 10.80 -0.33
N ASN A 180 4.00 10.22 -0.64
CA ASN A 180 4.37 9.83 -2.00
C ASN A 180 4.09 8.36 -2.32
N ALA A 181 3.88 7.49 -1.33
CA ALA A 181 3.68 6.06 -1.54
C ALA A 181 2.63 5.67 -2.60
N PRO A 182 1.52 6.41 -2.79
CA PRO A 182 0.51 6.05 -3.79
C PRO A 182 0.87 6.48 -5.22
N TYR A 183 1.89 7.31 -5.43
CA TYR A 183 2.04 8.10 -6.65
C TYR A 183 3.40 7.89 -7.34
N ARG A 184 3.39 7.91 -8.68
CA ARG A 184 4.64 7.92 -9.48
C ARG A 184 5.40 9.25 -9.36
N ARG A 185 4.67 10.36 -9.29
CA ARG A 185 5.23 11.69 -9.09
C ARG A 185 5.52 11.87 -7.61
N THR A 186 6.75 12.24 -7.25
CA THR A 186 7.17 12.45 -5.86
C THR A 186 7.27 13.93 -5.56
N MET A 187 6.79 14.32 -4.38
CA MET A 187 6.93 15.66 -3.82
C MET A 187 8.01 15.65 -2.74
N ASN A 188 8.87 16.67 -2.70
CA ASN A 188 9.83 16.83 -1.60
C ASN A 188 9.20 17.64 -0.44
N ALA A 189 9.92 17.78 0.67
CA ALA A 189 9.41 18.49 1.85
C ALA A 189 9.14 19.97 1.57
N ALA A 190 10.03 20.64 0.83
CA ALA A 190 9.89 22.05 0.49
C ALA A 190 8.67 22.31 -0.41
N ASP A 191 8.43 21.41 -1.38
CA ASP A 191 7.24 21.46 -2.22
C ASP A 191 5.98 21.30 -1.37
N LEU A 192 5.94 20.30 -0.47
CA LEU A 192 4.80 20.07 0.42
C LEU A 192 4.51 21.29 1.30
N VAL A 193 5.54 21.87 1.91
CA VAL A 193 5.45 23.11 2.70
C VAL A 193 4.88 24.24 1.87
N ALA A 194 5.42 24.45 0.66
CA ALA A 194 4.94 25.51 -0.23
C ALA A 194 3.45 25.34 -0.57
N ARG A 195 2.96 24.11 -0.79
CA ARG A 195 1.55 23.84 -1.09
C ARG A 195 0.62 24.04 0.11
N ILE A 196 1.07 23.69 1.32
CA ILE A 196 0.31 23.93 2.55
C ILE A 196 0.22 25.45 2.82
N THR A 197 1.33 26.18 2.71
CA THR A 197 1.37 27.61 3.03
C THR A 197 0.68 28.47 1.97
N SER A 198 0.90 28.19 0.67
CA SER A 198 0.26 28.95 -0.42
C SER A 198 -1.21 28.60 -0.60
N ARG A 199 -1.63 27.41 -0.13
CA ARG A 199 -2.96 26.84 -0.36
C ARG A 199 -3.28 26.68 -1.85
N ASP A 200 -2.25 26.60 -2.68
CA ASP A 200 -2.35 26.23 -4.10
C ASP A 200 -1.88 24.79 -4.31
N TRP A 201 -2.83 23.86 -4.28
CA TRP A 201 -2.60 22.41 -4.29
C TRP A 201 -3.27 21.71 -5.48
N HIS A 202 -3.78 22.45 -6.48
CA HIS A 202 -4.51 21.85 -7.60
C HIS A 202 -3.70 20.78 -8.36
N ASP A 203 -2.41 21.04 -8.62
CA ASP A 203 -1.52 20.10 -9.33
C ASP A 203 -0.99 18.95 -8.45
N TRP A 204 -1.26 19.00 -7.15
CA TRP A 204 -0.76 18.07 -6.13
C TRP A 204 -1.82 17.64 -5.13
N ILE A 205 -3.10 17.75 -5.53
CA ILE A 205 -4.25 17.61 -4.64
C ILE A 205 -4.25 16.25 -3.96
N ALA A 206 -3.91 15.20 -4.72
CA ALA A 206 -3.84 13.83 -4.23
C ALA A 206 -2.82 13.69 -3.09
N HIS A 207 -1.63 14.26 -3.25
CA HIS A 207 -0.58 14.24 -2.23
C HIS A 207 -0.96 15.04 -0.98
N VAL A 208 -1.55 16.23 -1.16
CA VAL A 208 -1.96 17.08 -0.02
C VAL A 208 -3.11 16.41 0.76
N VAL A 209 -4.03 15.74 0.08
CA VAL A 209 -5.07 14.92 0.72
C VAL A 209 -4.42 13.79 1.51
N THR A 210 -3.50 13.01 0.93
CA THR A 210 -2.78 11.94 1.64
C THR A 210 -2.02 12.48 2.85
N PHE A 211 -1.36 13.63 2.73
CA PHE A 211 -0.67 14.28 3.85
C PHE A 211 -1.63 14.53 5.03
N PHE A 212 -2.79 15.12 4.79
CA PHE A 212 -3.72 15.44 5.87
C PHE A 212 -4.53 14.24 6.38
N THR A 213 -4.78 13.24 5.54
CA THR A 213 -5.73 12.16 5.85
C THR A 213 -5.07 10.84 6.23
N GLU A 214 -3.81 10.63 5.84
CA GLU A 214 -3.12 9.35 6.01
C GLU A 214 -1.81 9.47 6.81
N VAL A 215 -1.21 10.66 6.90
CA VAL A 215 -0.11 10.90 7.85
C VAL A 215 -0.68 11.05 9.26
N ARG A 216 -0.01 10.44 10.24
CA ARG A 216 -0.41 10.51 11.65
C ARG A 216 -0.50 11.98 12.12
N PRO A 217 -1.53 12.38 12.87
CA PRO A 217 -1.68 13.75 13.34
C PRO A 217 -0.44 14.27 14.08
N GLU A 218 0.18 13.46 14.93
CA GLU A 218 1.41 13.84 15.63
C GLU A 218 2.56 14.18 14.67
N LEU A 219 2.70 13.41 13.58
CA LEU A 219 3.74 13.65 12.57
C LEU A 219 3.42 14.87 11.69
N VAL A 220 2.14 15.12 11.39
CA VAL A 220 1.69 16.33 10.70
C VAL A 220 2.07 17.58 11.50
N LEU A 221 1.81 17.56 12.82
CA LEU A 221 2.15 18.65 13.72
C LEU A 221 3.67 18.79 13.93
N GLU A 222 4.40 17.68 14.09
CA GLU A 222 5.86 17.68 14.18
C GLU A 222 6.51 18.26 12.91
N PHE A 223 6.01 17.87 11.73
CA PHE A 223 6.46 18.38 10.44
C PHE A 223 6.18 19.88 10.29
N ALA A 224 4.97 20.32 10.61
CA ALA A 224 4.60 21.73 10.57
C ALA A 224 5.48 22.58 11.50
N ARG A 225 5.68 22.13 12.75
CA ARG A 225 6.58 22.77 13.70
C ARG A 225 8.01 22.84 13.18
N PHE A 226 8.49 21.76 12.57
CA PHE A 226 9.85 21.68 12.08
C PHE A 226 10.11 22.61 10.88
N HIS A 227 9.16 22.69 9.95
CA HIS A 227 9.23 23.57 8.78
C HIS A 227 8.65 24.96 9.01
N ALA A 228 8.43 25.34 10.28
CA ALA A 228 7.91 26.65 10.69
C ALA A 228 6.57 27.04 10.02
N ILE A 229 5.71 26.06 9.73
CA ILE A 229 4.35 26.30 9.25
C ILE A 229 3.49 26.71 10.47
N PRO A 230 2.90 27.91 10.48
CA PRO A 230 2.00 28.32 11.56
C PRO A 230 0.80 27.38 11.68
N ILE A 231 0.40 27.06 12.92
CA ILE A 231 -0.73 26.14 13.17
C ILE A 231 -2.03 26.63 12.53
N GLN A 232 -2.23 27.96 12.47
CA GLN A 232 -3.38 28.58 11.81
C GLN A 232 -3.38 28.38 10.29
N ASP A 233 -2.21 28.43 9.65
CA ASP A 233 -2.06 28.18 8.22
C ASP A 233 -2.28 26.70 7.90
N LEU A 234 -1.74 25.81 8.73
CA LEU A 234 -1.98 24.37 8.62
C LEU A 234 -3.47 24.04 8.76
N ALA A 235 -4.14 24.60 9.78
CA ALA A 235 -5.57 24.39 10.02
C ALA A 235 -6.45 24.99 8.93
N THR A 236 -6.05 26.13 8.37
CA THR A 236 -6.76 26.76 7.24
C THR A 236 -6.59 25.94 5.98
N SER A 237 -5.38 25.48 5.67
CA SER A 237 -5.12 24.58 4.54
C SER A 237 -5.90 23.27 4.67
N TYR A 238 -5.96 22.69 5.87
CA TYR A 238 -6.75 21.48 6.14
C TYR A 238 -8.25 21.71 5.89
N ARG A 239 -8.82 22.80 6.41
CA ARG A 239 -10.24 23.15 6.20
C ARG A 239 -10.57 23.40 4.74
N SER A 240 -9.71 24.12 4.02
CA SER A 240 -9.85 24.32 2.56
C SER A 240 -9.79 22.98 1.82
N MET A 241 -8.89 22.08 2.21
CA MET A 241 -8.77 20.75 1.63
C MET A 241 -10.03 19.91 1.85
N LYS A 242 -10.51 19.86 3.10
CA LYS A 242 -11.75 19.16 3.48
C LYS A 242 -12.96 19.70 2.72
N SER A 243 -13.09 21.03 2.58
CA SER A 243 -14.21 21.63 1.87
C SER A 243 -14.23 21.29 0.38
N ALA A 244 -13.07 21.16 -0.27
CA ALA A 244 -12.99 20.91 -1.71
C ALA A 244 -12.99 19.42 -2.08
N THR A 245 -12.57 18.52 -1.17
CA THR A 245 -12.47 17.08 -1.46
C THR A 245 -13.46 16.21 -0.67
N GLY A 246 -14.02 16.74 0.43
CA GLY A 246 -14.84 15.98 1.37
C GLY A 246 -14.05 15.00 2.25
N GLU A 247 -12.73 14.88 2.06
CA GLU A 247 -11.88 13.98 2.84
C GLU A 247 -11.55 14.61 4.20
N ALA A 248 -11.50 13.79 5.25
CA ALA A 248 -11.37 14.27 6.63
C ALA A 248 -10.55 13.31 7.51
N ASN A 249 -9.96 13.89 8.56
CA ASN A 249 -9.21 13.22 9.60
C ASN A 249 -9.67 13.76 10.98
N PRO A 250 -10.65 13.10 11.63
CA PRO A 250 -11.20 13.56 12.91
C PRO A 250 -10.16 13.71 14.02
N ALA A 251 -9.13 12.86 14.03
CA ALA A 251 -8.06 12.95 15.03
C ALA A 251 -7.19 14.19 14.84
N LEU A 252 -6.91 14.56 13.57
CA LEU A 252 -6.21 15.81 13.26
C LEU A 252 -7.07 17.04 13.54
N GLU A 253 -8.38 16.97 13.30
CA GLU A 253 -9.31 18.07 13.64
C GLU A 253 -9.27 18.41 15.13
N ILE A 254 -9.42 17.40 15.99
CA ILE A 254 -9.33 17.58 17.43
C ILE A 254 -7.97 18.18 17.83
N ALA A 255 -6.88 17.70 17.23
CA ALA A 255 -5.54 18.18 17.55
C ALA A 255 -5.30 19.63 17.09
N LEU A 256 -5.84 20.02 15.92
CA LEU A 256 -5.77 21.38 15.41
C LEU A 256 -6.62 22.34 16.25
N GLU A 257 -7.82 21.92 16.69
CA GLU A 257 -8.70 22.70 17.56
C GLU A 257 -8.09 22.96 18.94
N GLN A 258 -7.31 22.01 19.47
CA GLN A 258 -6.63 22.16 20.77
C GLN A 258 -5.42 23.10 20.72
N LEU A 259 -4.89 23.38 19.52
CA LEU A 259 -3.65 24.13 19.32
C LEU A 259 -3.85 25.49 18.62
N ALA A 260 -5.06 25.79 18.17
CA ALA A 260 -5.45 27.04 17.51
C ALA A 260 -6.02 28.07 18.49
#